data_AF-A0AA88RFK6-F1
#
_entry.id   AF-A0AA88RFK6-F1
#
_cell.length_a   1.000
_cell.length_b   1.000
_cell.length_c   1.000
_cell.angle_alpha   90.00
_cell.angle_beta   90.00
_cell.angle_gamma   90.00
#
_symmetry.space_group_name_H-M   'P 1'
#
loop_
_entity.id
_entity.type
_entity.pdbx_description
1 polymer ?
#
loop_
_entity_poly.entity_id
_entity_poly.type
_entity_poly.pdbx_seq_one_letter_code
_entity_poly.pdbx_strand_id
1 'polypeptide(L)'
;MAILSEYEEPANPSPPEAAKQVPVPFSAALDPSDPLGFVRGALEFVARESGLFRSGSAVAEVSALVREVKEKVDAEERRTREAAAEAARAKAEKRAKEAAEAAPGKTDQEDVKMEEAKGEGKKAPNKGNGLDMDNYSWGQSLQEVTINVPVPAGTKSRFIVCDIKKNHLKVGLKGQPPIIDGELFQPVKVDDCFWSL
;
A
#
# COMPACT_ATOMS: atom_id res chain seq x y z
N MET A 1 -71.61 -42.59 43.63
CA MET A 1 -70.97 -41.26 43.50
C MET A 1 -69.72 -41.45 42.67
N ALA A 2 -69.66 -40.87 41.47
CA ALA A 2 -68.50 -40.94 40.60
C ALA A 2 -67.69 -39.65 40.76
N ILE A 3 -66.41 -39.79 41.12
CA ILE A 3 -65.46 -38.69 41.17
C ILE A 3 -64.86 -38.57 39.76
N LEU A 4 -65.20 -37.50 39.06
CA LEU A 4 -64.59 -37.11 37.79
C LEU A 4 -63.29 -36.38 38.12
N SER A 5 -62.15 -37.04 37.89
CA SER A 5 -60.86 -36.37 37.88
C SER A 5 -59.96 -37.00 36.82
N GLU A 6 -60.10 -36.51 35.60
CA GLU A 6 -58.99 -36.40 34.65
C GLU A 6 -59.30 -35.20 33.75
N TYR A 7 -58.71 -34.06 34.12
CA TYR A 7 -58.63 -32.89 33.28
C TYR A 7 -57.30 -33.02 32.54
N GLU A 8 -57.36 -33.36 31.25
CA GLU A 8 -56.18 -33.43 30.40
C GLU A 8 -55.82 -32.02 29.93
N GLU A 9 -54.67 -31.51 30.39
CA GLU A 9 -54.13 -30.23 29.92
C GLU A 9 -53.83 -30.30 28.42
N PRO A 10 -54.29 -29.34 27.59
CA PRO A 10 -53.83 -29.27 26.22
C PRO A 10 -52.33 -29.00 26.24
N ALA A 11 -51.57 -29.92 25.65
CA ALA A 11 -50.14 -29.82 25.47
C ALA A 11 -49.76 -28.42 24.96
N ASN A 12 -49.02 -27.69 25.81
CA ASN A 12 -48.41 -26.41 25.47
C ASN A 12 -47.55 -26.60 24.21
N PRO A 13 -47.81 -25.90 23.09
CA PRO A 13 -46.95 -26.02 21.92
C PRO A 13 -45.56 -25.56 22.33
N SER A 14 -44.60 -26.47 22.24
CA SER A 14 -43.19 -26.17 22.47
C SER A 14 -42.78 -25.00 21.56
N PRO A 15 -41.92 -24.06 22.02
CA PRO A 15 -41.39 -23.01 21.15
C PRO A 15 -40.80 -23.66 19.90
N PRO A 16 -40.95 -23.07 18.70
CA PRO A 16 -40.38 -23.65 17.49
C PRO A 16 -38.89 -23.83 17.74
N GLU A 17 -38.45 -25.09 17.67
CA GLU A 17 -37.08 -25.51 17.84
C GLU A 17 -36.24 -24.67 16.88
N ALA A 18 -35.40 -23.78 17.42
CA ALA A 18 -34.56 -22.91 16.63
C ALA A 18 -33.71 -23.80 15.72
N ALA A 19 -34.02 -23.80 14.42
CA ALA A 19 -33.34 -24.61 13.43
C ALA A 19 -31.83 -24.34 13.56
N LYS A 20 -31.10 -25.32 14.08
CA LYS A 20 -29.64 -25.26 14.22
C LYS A 20 -29.08 -25.08 12.82
N GLN A 21 -28.59 -23.89 12.51
CA GLN A 21 -27.97 -23.58 11.22
C GLN A 21 -26.74 -24.48 11.08
N VAL A 22 -26.82 -25.46 10.17
CA VAL A 22 -25.69 -26.33 9.87
C VAL A 22 -24.67 -25.49 9.08
N PRO A 23 -23.39 -25.40 9.53
CA PRO A 23 -22.38 -24.66 8.80
C PRO A 23 -22.18 -25.26 7.40
N VAL A 24 -22.27 -24.42 6.38
CA VAL A 24 -22.04 -24.82 4.98
C VAL A 24 -20.57 -24.52 4.64
N PRO A 25 -19.78 -25.51 4.17
CA PRO A 25 -18.38 -25.29 3.84
C PRO A 25 -18.22 -24.42 2.58
N PHE A 26 -17.23 -23.52 2.62
CA PHE A 26 -16.80 -22.71 1.48
C PHE A 26 -15.33 -23.02 1.16
N SER A 27 -15.04 -23.32 -0.11
CA SER A 27 -13.68 -23.56 -0.61
C SER A 27 -13.44 -22.71 -1.85
N ALA A 28 -12.40 -21.90 -1.80
CA ALA A 28 -11.95 -21.06 -2.92
C ALA A 28 -10.44 -20.83 -2.82
N ALA A 29 -9.77 -20.68 -3.96
CA ALA A 29 -8.36 -20.35 -4.04
C ALA A 29 -8.20 -18.86 -4.37
N LEU A 30 -7.27 -18.19 -3.70
CA LEU A 30 -6.90 -16.80 -4.01
C LEU A 30 -5.87 -16.80 -5.13
N ASP A 31 -6.22 -16.25 -6.30
CA ASP A 31 -5.28 -15.90 -7.36
C ASP A 31 -4.79 -14.46 -7.13
N PRO A 32 -3.48 -14.24 -6.88
CA PRO A 32 -2.93 -12.89 -6.73
C PRO A 32 -3.12 -11.99 -7.96
N SER A 33 -3.33 -12.56 -9.14
CA SER A 33 -3.57 -11.82 -10.38
C SER A 33 -5.02 -11.35 -10.52
N ASP A 34 -5.96 -12.01 -9.83
CA ASP A 34 -7.38 -11.63 -9.78
C ASP A 34 -7.95 -11.79 -8.35
N PRO A 35 -7.59 -10.89 -7.43
CA PRO A 35 -8.09 -10.94 -6.06
C PRO A 35 -9.59 -10.63 -5.96
N LEU A 36 -10.14 -9.89 -6.93
CA LEU A 36 -11.56 -9.53 -6.95
C LEU A 36 -12.44 -10.72 -7.32
N GLY A 37 -11.94 -11.65 -8.15
CA GLY A 37 -12.61 -12.91 -8.43
C GLY A 37 -12.89 -13.72 -7.16
N PHE A 38 -11.91 -13.82 -6.25
CA PHE A 38 -12.09 -14.49 -4.96
C PHE A 38 -13.16 -13.80 -4.10
N VAL A 39 -13.09 -12.47 -3.97
CA VAL A 39 -14.05 -11.69 -3.17
C VAL A 39 -15.46 -11.84 -3.73
N ARG A 40 -15.63 -11.77 -5.05
CA ARG A 40 -16.92 -12.01 -5.70
C ARG A 40 -17.48 -13.38 -5.35
N GLY A 41 -16.69 -14.45 -5.49
CA GLY A 41 -17.13 -15.80 -5.18
C GLY A 41 -17.55 -15.98 -3.72
N ALA A 42 -16.84 -15.35 -2.78
CA ALA A 42 -17.21 -15.35 -1.37
C ALA A 42 -18.53 -14.60 -1.12
N LEU A 43 -18.73 -13.43 -1.73
CA LEU A 43 -19.97 -12.66 -1.59
C LEU A 43 -21.16 -13.38 -2.22
N GLU A 44 -20.97 -14.05 -3.37
CA GLU A 44 -22.00 -14.87 -4.02
C GLU A 44 -22.38 -16.09 -3.17
N PHE A 45 -21.40 -16.76 -2.55
CA PHE A 45 -21.66 -17.84 -1.60
C PHE A 45 -22.48 -17.34 -0.41
N VAL A 46 -22.10 -16.21 0.18
CA VAL A 46 -22.85 -15.59 1.29
C VAL A 46 -24.25 -15.19 0.83
N ALA A 47 -24.43 -14.69 -0.38
CA ALA A 47 -25.75 -14.36 -0.92
C ALA A 47 -26.65 -15.58 -1.10
N ARG A 48 -26.08 -16.75 -1.42
CA ARG A 48 -26.83 -18.00 -1.59
C ARG A 48 -27.19 -18.66 -0.27
N GLU A 49 -26.23 -18.73 0.66
CA GLU A 49 -26.38 -19.46 1.92
C GLU A 49 -26.92 -18.59 3.08
N SER A 50 -27.00 -17.26 2.90
CA SER A 50 -27.46 -16.34 3.95
C SER A 50 -28.50 -15.32 3.46
N GLY A 51 -29.15 -14.67 4.44
CA GLY A 51 -30.06 -13.56 4.20
C GLY A 51 -29.39 -12.19 4.11
N LEU A 52 -28.06 -12.09 4.21
CA LEU A 52 -27.34 -10.81 4.35
C LEU A 52 -27.74 -9.81 3.24
N PHE A 53 -27.74 -10.26 1.99
CA PHE A 53 -28.05 -9.40 0.83
C PHE A 53 -29.54 -9.14 0.60
N ARG A 54 -30.42 -9.71 1.43
CA ARG A 54 -31.87 -9.40 1.40
C ARG A 54 -32.20 -8.17 2.23
N SER A 55 -31.28 -7.69 3.07
CA SER A 55 -31.43 -6.44 3.82
C SER A 55 -31.02 -5.24 2.96
N GLY A 56 -31.66 -4.08 3.19
CA GLY A 56 -31.24 -2.81 2.57
C GLY A 56 -29.91 -2.27 3.11
N SER A 57 -29.41 -2.82 4.22
CA SER A 57 -28.16 -2.41 4.86
C SER A 57 -26.93 -3.20 4.40
N ALA A 58 -27.10 -4.26 3.62
CA ALA A 58 -26.03 -5.18 3.21
C ALA A 58 -24.78 -4.46 2.67
N VAL A 59 -24.99 -3.47 1.78
CA VAL A 59 -23.90 -2.71 1.18
C VAL A 59 -23.16 -1.86 2.23
N ALA A 60 -23.89 -1.25 3.17
CA ALA A 60 -23.29 -0.44 4.23
C ALA A 60 -22.48 -1.31 5.21
N GLU A 61 -23.01 -2.47 5.58
CA GLU A 61 -22.35 -3.42 6.47
C GLU A 61 -21.07 -4.00 5.85
N VAL A 62 -21.13 -4.45 4.60
CA VAL A 62 -19.94 -4.94 3.88
C VAL A 62 -18.91 -3.82 3.71
N SER A 63 -19.35 -2.60 3.38
CA SER A 63 -18.46 -1.44 3.25
C SER A 63 -17.79 -1.08 4.58
N ALA A 64 -18.50 -1.19 5.70
CA ALA A 64 -17.94 -0.96 7.03
C ALA A 64 -16.85 -1.99 7.36
N LEU A 65 -17.09 -3.27 7.08
CA LEU A 65 -16.07 -4.32 7.23
C LEU A 65 -14.84 -4.06 6.38
N VAL A 66 -15.02 -3.67 5.11
CA VAL A 66 -13.89 -3.36 4.21
C VAL A 66 -13.07 -2.18 4.73
N ARG A 67 -13.73 -1.15 5.27
CA ARG A 67 -13.04 -0.01 5.90
C ARG A 67 -12.24 -0.44 7.12
N GLU A 68 -12.81 -1.27 7.99
CA GLU A 68 -12.12 -1.78 9.17
C GLU A 68 -10.87 -2.60 8.79
N VAL A 69 -10.97 -3.49 7.78
CA VAL A 69 -9.82 -4.26 7.28
C VAL A 69 -8.77 -3.33 6.70
N LYS A 70 -9.18 -2.33 5.91
CA LYS A 70 -8.25 -1.33 5.36
C LYS A 70 -7.52 -0.55 6.46
N GLU A 71 -8.23 -0.08 7.47
CA GLU A 71 -7.63 0.65 8.59
C GLU A 71 -6.63 -0.21 9.37
N LYS A 72 -6.92 -1.50 9.56
CA LYS A 72 -5.98 -2.44 10.20
C LYS A 72 -4.72 -2.64 9.39
N VAL A 73 -4.83 -2.81 8.07
CA VAL A 73 -3.67 -2.95 7.17
C VAL A 73 -2.85 -1.67 7.18
N ASP A 74 -3.48 -0.51 6.98
CA ASP A 74 -2.80 0.79 6.98
C ASP A 74 -2.12 1.07 8.35
N ALA A 75 -2.75 0.67 9.47
CA ALA A 75 -2.17 0.81 10.81
C ALA A 75 -1.00 -0.14 11.06
N GLU A 76 -1.05 -1.37 10.56
CA GLU A 76 0.06 -2.33 10.64
C GLU A 76 1.27 -1.86 9.82
N GLU A 77 1.05 -1.41 8.59
CA GLU A 77 2.08 -0.80 7.74
C GLU A 77 2.71 0.43 8.41
N ARG A 78 1.89 1.27 9.05
CA ARG A 78 2.39 2.41 9.81
C ARG A 78 3.22 2.00 11.02
N ARG A 79 2.76 1.02 11.81
CA ARG A 79 3.48 0.53 13.00
C ARG A 79 4.81 -0.11 12.63
N THR A 80 4.84 -0.93 11.58
CA THR A 80 6.08 -1.57 11.09
C THR A 80 7.07 -0.51 10.59
N ARG A 81 6.59 0.52 9.89
CA ARG A 81 7.40 1.67 9.46
C ARG A 81 7.93 2.51 10.60
N GLU A 82 7.11 2.81 11.61
CA GLU A 82 7.52 3.56 12.81
C GLU A 82 8.55 2.76 13.62
N ALA A 83 8.34 1.45 13.82
CA ALA A 83 9.30 0.57 14.49
C ALA A 83 10.63 0.45 13.73
N ALA A 84 10.58 0.37 12.39
CA ALA A 84 11.78 0.36 11.55
C ALA A 84 12.56 1.68 11.64
N ALA A 85 11.86 2.82 11.64
CA ALA A 85 12.47 4.14 11.79
C ALA A 85 13.12 4.33 13.18
N GLU A 86 12.47 3.86 14.24
CA GLU A 86 13.02 3.90 15.60
C GLU A 86 14.27 3.02 15.74
N ALA A 87 14.22 1.79 15.22
CA ALA A 87 15.36 0.88 15.21
C ALA A 87 16.55 1.44 14.41
N ALA A 88 16.28 2.07 13.26
CA ALA A 88 17.31 2.73 12.46
C ALA A 88 17.95 3.91 13.22
N ARG A 89 17.14 4.73 13.91
CA ARG A 89 17.62 5.86 14.71
C ARG A 89 18.48 5.41 15.90
N ALA A 90 18.05 4.38 16.64
CA ALA A 90 18.82 3.81 17.74
C ALA A 90 20.17 3.24 17.27
N LYS A 91 20.18 2.58 16.11
CA LYS A 91 21.42 2.04 15.50
C LYS A 91 22.37 3.14 15.03
N ALA A 92 21.84 4.24 14.49
CA ALA A 92 22.62 5.41 14.10
C ALA A 92 23.24 6.12 15.31
N GLU A 93 22.48 6.29 16.40
CA GLU A 93 22.99 6.91 17.63
C GLU A 93 24.09 6.08 18.30
N LYS A 94 23.94 4.74 18.33
CA LYS A 94 24.98 3.85 18.86
C LYS A 94 26.26 3.92 18.02
N ARG A 95 26.15 3.91 16.68
CA ARG A 95 27.30 4.08 15.77
C ARG A 95 27.97 5.44 15.90
N ALA A 96 27.21 6.51 16.16
CA ALA A 96 27.77 7.85 16.36
C ALA A 96 28.56 7.97 17.68
N LYS A 97 28.09 7.32 18.77
CA LYS A 97 28.82 7.26 20.04
C LYS A 97 30.09 6.41 19.93
N GLU A 98 30.03 5.25 19.26
CA GLU A 98 31.20 4.40 19.02
C GLU A 98 32.24 5.05 18.10
N ALA A 99 31.82 5.86 17.11
CA ALA A 99 32.73 6.61 16.24
C ALA A 99 33.38 7.84 16.91
N ALA A 100 32.70 8.46 17.90
CA ALA A 100 33.26 9.59 18.65
C ALA A 100 34.34 9.17 19.66
N GLU A 101 34.34 7.89 20.09
CA GLU A 101 35.35 7.35 21.00
C GLU A 101 36.61 6.84 20.28
N ALA A 102 36.61 6.77 18.94
CA ALA A 102 37.61 6.05 18.14
C ALA A 102 38.56 6.91 17.27
N ALA A 103 38.62 8.25 17.35
CA ALA A 103 39.64 8.99 16.62
C ALA A 103 40.06 10.35 17.22
N PRO A 104 41.37 10.59 17.46
CA PRO A 104 41.97 11.92 17.40
C PRO A 104 42.55 12.20 16.00
N GLY A 105 42.07 13.28 15.36
CA GLY A 105 42.89 14.14 14.49
C GLY A 105 43.02 13.84 12.98
N LYS A 106 42.36 14.72 12.21
CA LYS A 106 42.78 15.40 10.95
C LYS A 106 42.71 14.73 9.55
N THR A 107 42.07 15.53 8.68
CA THR A 107 42.28 15.83 7.23
C THR A 107 41.84 14.86 6.13
N ASP A 108 40.83 15.36 5.40
CA ASP A 108 40.62 15.45 3.94
C ASP A 108 40.69 14.23 2.98
N GLN A 109 39.68 14.27 2.09
CA GLN A 109 39.54 13.72 0.73
C GLN A 109 38.98 12.30 0.48
N GLU A 110 37.81 12.35 -0.19
CA GLU A 110 37.28 11.55 -1.31
C GLU A 110 36.95 10.05 -1.21
N ASP A 111 35.80 9.77 -1.84
CA ASP A 111 35.26 8.55 -2.45
C ASP A 111 34.66 7.37 -1.63
N VAL A 112 33.31 7.35 -1.71
CA VAL A 112 32.45 6.27 -2.25
C VAL A 112 32.01 5.07 -1.38
N LYS A 113 30.67 4.89 -1.44
CA LYS A 113 29.84 3.67 -1.33
C LYS A 113 29.26 3.29 0.02
N MET A 114 27.93 3.33 0.11
CA MET A 114 26.99 2.23 0.41
C MET A 114 25.57 2.85 0.44
N GLU A 115 24.62 2.51 -0.44
CA GLU A 115 23.64 1.43 -0.25
C GLU A 115 23.30 1.16 1.23
N GLU A 116 22.06 1.14 1.72
CA GLU A 116 20.75 0.91 1.11
C GLU A 116 19.66 1.14 2.19
N ALA A 117 18.40 1.08 1.74
CA ALA A 117 17.20 0.68 2.49
C ALA A 117 16.28 1.75 3.11
N LYS A 118 15.31 2.15 2.27
CA LYS A 118 13.84 2.03 2.47
C LYS A 118 13.25 2.07 3.88
N GLY A 119 12.30 2.97 4.05
CA GLY A 119 11.18 2.81 4.96
C GLY A 119 10.28 4.03 5.07
N GLU A 120 10.06 4.78 3.97
CA GLU A 120 9.31 6.03 3.93
C GLU A 120 9.45 6.83 5.25
N GLY A 121 8.50 7.60 5.74
CA GLY A 121 8.73 8.47 6.90
C GLY A 121 9.49 9.68 6.41
N LYS A 122 8.84 10.44 5.51
CA LYS A 122 9.38 11.64 4.86
C LYS A 122 10.88 11.47 4.63
N LYS A 123 11.26 10.59 3.70
CA LYS A 123 12.66 10.43 3.26
C LYS A 123 13.27 11.83 3.25
N ALA A 124 14.32 12.01 4.05
CA ALA A 124 14.91 13.33 4.20
C ALA A 124 15.21 13.87 2.81
N PRO A 125 14.89 15.15 2.54
CA PRO A 125 15.19 15.71 1.24
C PRO A 125 16.65 15.46 0.90
N ASN A 126 16.92 15.05 -0.34
CA ASN A 126 18.29 14.96 -0.80
C ASN A 126 18.94 16.36 -0.83
N LYS A 127 20.24 16.44 -1.12
CA LYS A 127 20.96 17.73 -1.19
C LYS A 127 20.31 18.74 -2.15
N GLY A 128 19.53 18.25 -3.12
CA GLY A 128 18.75 19.05 -4.05
C GLY A 128 17.32 19.35 -3.60
N ASN A 129 16.97 19.29 -2.31
CA ASN A 129 15.60 19.52 -1.80
C ASN A 129 14.51 18.60 -2.40
N GLY A 130 14.89 17.49 -3.04
CA GLY A 130 13.98 16.54 -3.64
C GLY A 130 14.10 15.17 -2.97
N LEU A 131 13.93 14.10 -3.74
CA LEU A 131 13.89 12.74 -3.21
C LEU A 131 14.65 11.74 -4.06
N ASP A 132 15.34 10.82 -3.38
CA ASP A 132 15.94 9.65 -4.01
C ASP A 132 14.96 8.47 -3.92
N MET A 133 14.51 7.98 -5.07
CA MET A 133 13.64 6.82 -5.22
C MET A 133 14.43 5.66 -5.80
N ASP A 134 13.84 4.46 -5.81
CA ASP A 134 14.56 3.26 -6.25
C ASP A 134 14.90 3.31 -7.75
N ASN A 135 14.03 3.94 -8.55
CA ASN A 135 14.10 3.91 -10.02
C ASN A 135 14.50 5.26 -10.64
N TYR A 136 14.54 6.33 -9.86
CA TYR A 136 14.93 7.67 -10.27
C TYR A 136 15.17 8.55 -9.04
N SER A 137 15.90 9.64 -9.20
CA SER A 137 16.01 10.69 -8.20
C SER A 137 15.57 12.02 -8.79
N TRP A 138 15.13 12.93 -7.94
CA TRP A 138 14.83 14.29 -8.35
C TRP A 138 15.31 15.30 -7.33
N GLY A 139 15.63 16.48 -7.80
CA GLY A 139 15.95 17.67 -7.00
C GLY A 139 15.14 18.86 -7.51
N GLN A 140 14.96 19.86 -6.66
CA GLN A 140 14.30 21.12 -6.98
C GLN A 140 15.11 22.31 -6.48
N SER A 141 15.11 23.36 -7.28
CA SER A 141 15.45 24.72 -6.87
C SER A 141 14.18 25.57 -6.83
N LEU A 142 14.32 26.87 -6.56
CA LEU A 142 13.17 27.78 -6.67
C LEU A 142 12.69 27.97 -8.12
N GLN A 143 13.55 27.64 -9.10
CA GLN A 143 13.34 27.95 -10.51
C GLN A 143 12.96 26.72 -11.33
N GLU A 144 13.47 25.55 -10.96
CA GLU A 144 13.37 24.34 -11.78
C GLU A 144 13.41 23.05 -10.97
N VAL A 145 13.04 21.94 -11.62
CA VAL A 145 13.12 20.59 -11.09
C VAL A 145 13.99 19.76 -12.02
N THR A 146 14.97 19.06 -11.46
CA THR A 146 15.86 18.16 -12.19
C THR A 146 15.52 16.72 -11.83
N ILE A 147 15.34 15.86 -12.83
CA ILE A 147 15.00 14.45 -12.64
C ILE A 147 16.08 13.60 -13.31
N ASN A 148 16.65 12.67 -12.56
CA ASN A 148 17.71 11.78 -12.99
C ASN A 148 17.19 10.34 -12.98
N VAL A 149 17.12 9.73 -14.16
CA VAL A 149 16.66 8.35 -14.32
C VAL A 149 17.85 7.48 -14.76
N PRO A 150 18.34 6.55 -13.91
CA PRO A 150 19.38 5.62 -14.32
C PRO A 150 18.89 4.71 -15.44
N VAL A 151 19.70 4.56 -16.48
CA VAL A 151 19.42 3.68 -17.62
C VAL A 151 20.54 2.64 -17.79
N PRO A 152 20.25 1.47 -18.37
CA PRO A 152 21.27 0.46 -18.66
C PRO A 152 22.37 0.99 -19.58
N ALA A 153 23.61 0.52 -19.37
CA ALA A 153 24.75 0.89 -20.22
C ALA A 153 24.48 0.52 -21.70
N GLY A 154 24.83 1.41 -22.62
CA GLY A 154 24.58 1.23 -24.05
C GLY A 154 23.17 1.65 -24.51
N THR A 155 22.34 2.21 -23.62
CA THR A 155 21.10 2.87 -24.01
C THR A 155 21.39 4.01 -24.99
N LYS A 156 20.66 4.04 -26.10
CA LYS A 156 20.73 5.11 -27.10
C LYS A 156 19.47 5.97 -26.98
N SER A 157 19.58 7.27 -27.26
CA SER A 157 18.46 8.23 -27.13
C SER A 157 17.19 7.79 -27.88
N ARG A 158 17.32 7.09 -29.01
CA ARG A 158 16.19 6.54 -29.78
C ARG A 158 15.32 5.51 -29.04
N PHE A 159 15.85 4.93 -27.97
CA PHE A 159 15.14 3.96 -27.12
C PHE A 159 14.50 4.62 -25.90
N ILE A 160 14.70 5.92 -25.69
CA ILE A 160 14.11 6.67 -24.59
C ILE A 160 12.83 7.32 -25.09
N VAL A 161 11.78 7.17 -24.30
CA VAL A 161 10.51 7.87 -24.47
C VAL A 161 10.42 8.87 -23.33
N CYS A 162 10.46 10.16 -23.66
CA CYS A 162 10.33 11.26 -22.72
C CYS A 162 9.28 12.24 -23.27
N ASP A 163 8.07 12.18 -22.72
CA ASP A 163 6.97 13.07 -23.06
C ASP A 163 6.71 14.02 -21.89
N ILE A 164 7.02 15.30 -22.09
CA ILE A 164 6.79 16.37 -21.12
C ILE A 164 5.58 17.17 -21.59
N LYS A 165 4.50 17.15 -20.81
CA LYS A 165 3.30 17.96 -21.02
C LYS A 165 3.15 18.95 -19.87
N LYS A 166 2.28 19.95 -20.06
CA LYS A 166 2.04 21.01 -19.09
C LYS A 166 1.81 20.48 -17.67
N ASN A 167 0.99 19.44 -17.50
CA ASN A 167 0.66 18.86 -16.19
C ASN A 167 1.05 17.38 -16.07
N HIS A 168 1.79 16.81 -17.01
CA HIS A 168 2.04 15.36 -17.01
C HIS A 168 3.44 15.04 -17.50
N LEU A 169 4.11 14.11 -16.83
CA LEU A 169 5.43 13.65 -17.22
C LEU A 169 5.41 12.14 -17.44
N LYS A 170 5.93 11.73 -18.59
CA LYS A 170 6.14 10.32 -18.91
C LYS A 170 7.57 10.09 -19.35
N VAL A 171 8.28 9.21 -18.64
CA VAL A 171 9.68 8.85 -18.93
C VAL A 171 9.84 7.34 -18.86
N GLY A 172 10.46 6.74 -19.86
CA GLY A 172 10.76 5.31 -19.86
C GLY A 172 11.54 4.85 -21.08
N LEU A 173 11.73 3.53 -21.17
CA LEU A 173 12.35 2.88 -22.31
C LEU A 173 11.29 2.31 -23.26
N LYS A 174 11.51 2.44 -24.56
CA LYS A 174 10.61 1.94 -25.60
C LYS A 174 10.45 0.43 -25.48
N GLY A 175 9.20 -0.03 -25.34
CA GLY A 175 8.87 -1.45 -25.19
C GLY A 175 8.95 -1.98 -23.75
N GLN A 176 9.25 -1.12 -22.76
CA GLN A 176 9.19 -1.44 -21.34
C GLN A 176 8.10 -0.61 -20.65
N PRO A 177 7.64 -1.01 -19.45
CA PRO A 177 6.81 -0.16 -18.61
C PRO A 177 7.49 1.21 -18.36
N PRO A 178 6.74 2.33 -18.41
CA PRO A 178 7.31 3.64 -18.12
C PRO A 178 7.80 3.72 -16.66
N ILE A 179 8.96 4.34 -16.45
CA ILE A 179 9.56 4.53 -15.13
C ILE A 179 8.81 5.61 -14.35
N ILE A 180 8.38 6.66 -15.07
CA ILE A 180 7.54 7.74 -14.57
C ILE A 180 6.36 7.86 -15.52
N ASP A 181 5.13 7.80 -15.00
CA ASP A 181 3.91 8.12 -15.74
C ASP A 181 2.90 8.70 -14.74
N GLY A 182 2.83 10.03 -14.66
CA GLY A 182 2.02 10.69 -13.64
C GLY A 182 1.82 12.18 -13.84
N GLU A 183 0.85 12.70 -13.09
CA GLU A 183 0.52 14.12 -13.05
C GLU A 183 1.57 14.90 -12.25
N LEU A 184 1.99 16.05 -12.77
CA LEU A 184 2.92 16.96 -12.12
C LEU A 184 2.22 17.74 -11.00
N PHE A 185 2.97 18.08 -9.96
CA PHE A 185 2.43 18.85 -8.83
C PHE A 185 1.92 20.24 -9.23
N GLN A 186 2.56 20.88 -10.22
CA GLN A 186 2.20 22.18 -10.77
C GLN A 186 2.45 22.21 -12.28
N PRO A 187 1.75 23.09 -13.04
CA PRO A 187 1.97 23.24 -14.46
C PRO A 187 3.39 23.72 -14.78
N VAL A 188 4.03 23.10 -15.76
CA VAL A 188 5.34 23.49 -16.29
C VAL A 188 5.21 24.17 -17.65
N LYS A 189 6.18 25.03 -17.97
CA LYS A 189 6.36 25.59 -19.31
C LYS A 189 7.09 24.58 -20.17
N VAL A 190 6.35 23.89 -21.05
CA VAL A 190 6.90 22.80 -21.86
C VAL A 190 8.04 23.28 -22.77
N ASP A 191 7.97 24.51 -23.28
CA ASP A 191 8.99 25.09 -24.16
C ASP A 191 10.35 25.30 -23.48
N ASP A 192 10.36 25.46 -22.15
CA ASP A 192 11.57 25.65 -21.33
C ASP A 192 12.11 24.30 -20.80
N CYS A 193 11.40 23.19 -21.04
CA CYS A 193 11.77 21.87 -20.56
C CYS A 193 12.63 21.13 -21.59
N PHE A 194 13.75 20.56 -21.15
CA PHE A 194 14.62 19.74 -21.99
C PHE A 194 15.07 18.49 -21.25
N TRP A 195 15.49 17.47 -21.99
CA TRP A 195 16.08 16.25 -21.44
C TRP A 195 17.33 15.88 -22.21
N SER A 196 18.24 15.16 -21.53
CA SER A 196 19.46 14.63 -22.12
C SER A 196 19.72 13.22 -21.59
N LEU A 197 20.60 12.48 -22.27
CA LEU A 197 21.03 11.13 -21.92
C LEU A 197 22.53 11.11 -21.65
#